data_AF-A0AAW6RSX0-F1
#
_entry.id   AF-A0AAW6RSX0-F1
#
_cell.length_a   1.000
_cell.length_b   1.000
_cell.length_c   1.000
_cell.angle_alpha   90.00
_cell.angle_beta   90.00
_cell.angle_gamma   90.00
#
_symmetry.space_group_name_H-M   'P 1'
#
loop_
_entity.id
_entity.type
_entity.pdbx_description
1 polymer ?
#
loop_
_entity_poly.entity_id
_entity_poly.type
_entity_poly.pdbx_seq_one_letter_code
_entity_poly.pdbx_strand_id
1 'polypeptide(L)'
;MQPRMGGIIQANIPDKATLYASYMPFVVGGGLFIPSKQPVKMGEEVFVLATLPEQAQKIPLTGKVIWISQKQNGIKLQGFGIQLSGEKGVYYKSEAEKLLAGIKSEGRTSYTM
;
A
#
# COMPACT_ATOMS: atom_id res chain seq x y z
N MET A 1 23.09 14.29 6.76
CA MET A 1 21.97 14.35 5.81
C MET A 1 20.70 14.22 6.62
N GLN A 2 19.93 15.31 6.81
CA GLN A 2 18.69 15.24 7.60
C GLN A 2 17.65 14.42 6.83
N PRO A 3 16.98 13.44 7.47
CA PRO A 3 15.79 12.86 6.88
C PRO A 3 14.81 14.01 6.67
N ARG A 4 14.43 14.28 5.42
CA ARG A 4 13.35 15.23 5.14
C ARG A 4 12.19 14.79 6.01
N MET A 5 11.64 15.70 6.82
CA MET A 5 10.37 15.49 7.53
C MET A 5 9.25 15.38 6.50
N GLY A 6 9.25 14.31 5.70
CA GLY A 6 8.09 13.86 4.97
C GLY A 6 7.11 13.40 6.04
N GLY A 7 6.07 14.21 6.26
CA GLY A 7 5.05 13.91 7.25
C GLY A 7 4.53 12.47 7.09
N ILE A 8 4.17 11.87 8.22
CA ILE A 8 3.66 10.50 8.31
C ILE A 8 2.59 10.28 7.22
N ILE A 9 2.86 9.33 6.33
CA ILE A 9 1.95 9.00 5.24
C ILE A 9 0.86 8.10 5.81
N GLN A 10 -0.41 8.39 5.51
CA GLN A 10 -1.53 7.57 5.98
C GLN A 10 -2.17 6.86 4.79
N ALA A 11 -2.37 5.55 4.93
CA ALA A 11 -3.09 4.72 3.97
C ALA A 11 -4.37 4.21 4.64
N ASN A 12 -5.52 4.75 4.25
CA ASN A 12 -6.79 4.29 4.79
C ASN A 12 -7.37 3.22 3.88
N ILE A 13 -7.59 2.03 4.41
CA ILE A 13 -8.19 0.89 3.72
C ILE A 13 -9.55 0.60 4.36
N PRO A 14 -10.64 1.24 3.88
CA PRO A 14 -11.95 1.15 4.54
C PRO A 14 -12.62 -0.20 4.35
N ASP A 15 -12.40 -0.86 3.21
CA ASP A 15 -13.11 -2.07 2.81
C ASP A 15 -12.22 -3.06 2.05
N LYS A 16 -12.72 -4.29 1.90
CA LYS A 16 -11.99 -5.37 1.23
C LYS A 16 -11.75 -5.07 -0.26
N ALA A 17 -12.61 -4.28 -0.90
CA ALA A 17 -12.41 -3.88 -2.30
C ALA A 17 -11.22 -2.94 -2.45
N THR A 18 -11.09 -1.94 -1.58
CA THR A 18 -9.91 -1.04 -1.55
C THR A 18 -8.65 -1.82 -1.20
N LEU A 19 -8.73 -2.76 -0.24
CA LEU A 19 -7.60 -3.63 0.09
C LEU A 19 -7.14 -4.42 -1.14
N TYR A 20 -8.08 -5.08 -1.83
CA TYR A 20 -7.78 -5.86 -3.03
C TYR A 20 -7.13 -5.01 -4.12
N ALA A 21 -7.67 -3.81 -4.36
CA ALA A 21 -7.15 -2.94 -5.41
C ALA A 21 -5.79 -2.30 -5.06
N SER A 22 -5.47 -2.20 -3.76
CA SER A 22 -4.23 -1.59 -3.27
C SER A 22 -3.13 -2.60 -2.93
N TYR A 23 -3.47 -3.84 -2.59
CA TYR A 23 -2.51 -4.86 -2.18
C TYR A 23 -1.81 -5.48 -3.39
N MET A 24 -0.49 -5.64 -3.31
CA MET A 24 0.35 -6.21 -4.35
C MET A 24 0.94 -7.55 -3.88
N PRO A 25 0.23 -8.69 -4.07
CA PRO A 25 0.67 -10.00 -3.57
C PRO A 25 1.93 -10.53 -4.25
N PHE A 26 2.22 -10.07 -5.48
CA PHE A 26 3.38 -10.50 -6.27
C PHE A 26 4.71 -9.89 -5.79
N VAL A 27 4.67 -8.91 -4.91
CA VAL A 27 5.87 -8.27 -4.34
C VAL A 27 6.42 -9.16 -3.24
N VAL A 28 7.73 -9.42 -3.25
CA VAL A 28 8.39 -10.20 -2.20
C VAL A 28 8.20 -9.52 -0.84
N GLY A 29 7.63 -10.22 0.12
CA GLY A 29 7.27 -9.66 1.44
C GLY A 29 5.93 -8.93 1.47
N GLY A 30 5.21 -8.87 0.35
CA GLY A 30 3.96 -8.13 0.17
C GLY A 30 4.22 -6.68 -0.22
N GLY A 31 3.27 -6.10 -0.95
CA GLY A 31 3.34 -4.70 -1.34
C GLY A 31 2.00 -3.98 -1.14
N LEU A 32 2.06 -2.66 -1.02
CA LEU A 32 0.89 -1.83 -0.83
C LEU A 32 0.99 -0.56 -1.69
N PHE A 33 -0.04 -0.30 -2.48
CA PHE A 33 -0.22 0.94 -3.21
C PHE A 33 -0.89 1.97 -2.33
N ILE A 34 -0.32 3.18 -2.27
CA ILE A 34 -0.81 4.29 -1.47
C ILE A 34 -1.15 5.45 -2.42
N PRO A 35 -2.46 5.78 -2.59
CA PRO A 35 -2.86 6.99 -3.27
C PRO A 35 -2.38 8.22 -2.48
N SER A 36 -1.42 8.95 -3.04
CA SER A 36 -0.84 10.13 -2.40
C SER A 36 -0.26 11.08 -3.44
N LYS A 37 -0.31 12.38 -3.13
CA LYS A 37 0.34 13.45 -3.89
C LYS A 37 1.72 13.80 -3.34
N GLN A 38 2.15 13.15 -2.26
CA GLN A 38 3.45 13.42 -1.66
C GLN A 38 4.57 13.01 -2.62
N PRO A 39 5.59 13.86 -2.78
CA PRO A 39 6.73 13.54 -3.61
C PRO A 39 7.55 12.44 -2.92
N VAL A 40 7.72 11.32 -3.60
CA VAL A 40 8.59 10.21 -3.19
C VAL A 40 9.54 9.86 -4.33
N LYS A 41 10.67 9.22 -4.02
CA LYS A 41 11.63 8.72 -5.01
C LYS A 41 11.63 7.19 -5.05
N MET A 42 11.91 6.64 -6.23
CA MET A 42 12.14 5.19 -6.35
C MET A 42 13.30 4.78 -5.46
N GLY A 43 13.11 3.69 -4.71
CA GLY A 43 14.07 3.17 -3.75
C GLY A 43 14.14 3.90 -2.41
N GLU A 44 13.36 4.97 -2.20
CA GLU A 44 13.29 5.68 -0.93
C GLU A 44 12.57 4.82 0.13
N GLU A 45 13.08 4.84 1.36
CA GLU A 45 12.41 4.24 2.51
C GLU A 45 11.39 5.22 3.08
N VAL A 46 10.16 4.75 3.26
CA VAL A 46 9.05 5.54 3.75
C VAL A 46 8.35 4.84 4.92
N PHE A 47 7.75 5.66 5.78
CA PHE A 47 6.95 5.20 6.89
C PHE A 47 5.48 5.53 6.65
N VAL A 48 4.64 4.49 6.70
CA VAL A 48 3.22 4.56 6.37
C VAL A 48 2.40 4.01 7.52
N LEU A 49 1.41 4.76 7.98
CA LEU A 49 0.37 4.25 8.87
C LEU A 49 -0.78 3.71 8.03
N ALA A 50 -0.91 2.39 7.94
CA ALA A 50 -1.98 1.75 7.19
C ALA A 50 -3.06 1.18 8.11
N THR A 51 -4.32 1.24 7.70
CA THR A 51 -5.41 0.49 8.32
C THR A 51 -5.69 -0.80 7.53
N LEU A 52 -6.46 -1.70 8.14
CA LEU A 52 -7.06 -2.85 7.48
C LEU A 52 -8.58 -2.65 7.43
N PRO A 53 -9.28 -3.31 6.47
CA PRO A 53 -10.73 -3.29 6.40
C PRO A 53 -11.38 -3.57 7.76
N GLU A 54 -12.41 -2.78 8.11
CA GLU A 54 -13.18 -2.95 9.35
C GLU A 54 -12.36 -2.77 10.65
N GLN A 55 -11.09 -2.35 10.55
CA GLN A 55 -10.21 -2.09 11.69
C GLN A 55 -9.85 -0.61 11.77
N ALA A 56 -10.15 0.02 12.91
CA ALA A 56 -9.74 1.39 13.20
C ALA A 56 -8.25 1.49 13.59
N GLN A 57 -7.59 0.36 13.86
CA GLN A 57 -6.21 0.34 14.30
C GLN A 57 -5.26 0.67 13.15
N LYS A 58 -4.43 1.70 13.35
CA LYS A 58 -3.35 2.06 12.43
C LYS A 58 -2.13 1.20 12.71
N ILE A 59 -1.65 0.52 11.69
CA ILE A 59 -0.47 -0.33 11.71
C ILE A 59 0.70 0.47 11.13
N PRO A 60 1.80 0.67 11.89
CA PRO A 60 2.99 1.32 11.38
C PRO A 60 3.76 0.37 10.46
N LEU A 61 3.89 0.76 9.20
CA LEU A 61 4.59 0.02 8.16
C LEU A 61 5.82 0.80 7.71
N THR A 62 6.94 0.10 7.64
CA THR A 62 8.14 0.57 6.95
C THR A 62 8.20 -0.14 5.62
N GLY A 63 8.47 0.61 4.55
CA GLY A 63 8.60 0.02 3.23
C GLY A 63 9.45 0.85 2.29
N LYS A 64 9.96 0.18 1.25
CA LYS A 64 10.74 0.79 0.19
C LYS A 64 9.86 1.09 -1.01
N VAL A 65 9.95 2.29 -1.57
CA VAL A 65 9.21 2.65 -2.77
C VAL A 65 9.74 1.85 -3.97
N ILE A 66 8.88 1.03 -4.56
CA ILE A 66 9.20 0.14 -5.70
C ILE A 66 8.43 0.48 -6.97
N TRP A 67 7.42 1.36 -6.88
CA TRP A 67 6.62 1.82 -8.01
C TRP A 67 6.17 3.25 -7.75
N ILE A 68 6.22 4.14 -8.75
CA ILE A 68 5.57 5.46 -8.70
C ILE A 68 4.57 5.57 -9.84
N SER A 69 3.30 5.82 -9.51
CA SER A 69 2.21 6.04 -10.46
C SER A 69 1.95 7.55 -10.58
N GLN A 70 2.31 8.10 -11.74
CA GLN A 70 2.00 9.48 -12.10
C GLN A 70 0.58 9.53 -12.71
N LYS A 71 -0.19 10.59 -12.43
CA LYS A 71 -1.52 10.76 -13.04
C LYS A 71 -1.36 11.04 -14.53
N GLN A 72 -1.50 10.01 -15.36
CA GLN A 72 -1.48 10.11 -16.82
C GLN A 72 -2.90 9.90 -17.34
N ASN A 73 -3.46 10.92 -18.00
CA ASN A 73 -4.74 10.89 -18.74
C ASN A 73 -5.98 10.37 -17.98
N GLY A 74 -6.11 10.66 -16.68
CA GLY A 74 -7.39 10.53 -15.96
C GLY A 74 -7.82 9.13 -15.52
N ILE A 75 -7.13 8.06 -15.95
CA ILE A 75 -7.52 6.66 -15.65
C ILE A 75 -6.85 6.12 -14.37
N LYS A 76 -5.65 6.60 -14.00
CA LYS A 76 -4.88 6.09 -12.84
C LYS A 76 -4.78 7.10 -11.71
N LEU A 77 -4.98 6.63 -10.48
CA LEU A 77 -4.74 7.41 -9.25
C LEU A 77 -3.25 7.73 -9.13
N GLN A 78 -2.95 8.98 -8.77
CA GLN A 78 -1.60 9.39 -8.38
C GLN A 78 -1.24 8.70 -7.05
N GLY A 79 -0.07 8.09 -7.01
CA GLY A 79 0.39 7.40 -5.81
C GLY A 79 1.68 6.65 -6.03
N PHE A 80 2.03 5.80 -5.08
CA PHE A 80 3.23 4.97 -5.15
C PHE A 80 2.99 3.63 -4.46
N GLY A 81 3.71 2.62 -4.93
CA GLY A 81 3.74 1.29 -4.34
C GLY A 81 4.96 1.11 -3.47
N ILE A 82 4.77 0.55 -2.27
CA ILE A 82 5.85 0.17 -1.36
C ILE A 82 5.97 -1.34 -1.27
N GLN A 83 7.19 -1.83 -1.15
CA GLN A 83 7.49 -3.17 -0.65
C GLN A 83 7.48 -3.13 0.87
N LEU A 84 6.66 -3.98 1.49
CA LEU A 84 6.56 -4.08 2.93
C LEU A 84 7.83 -4.71 3.50
N SER A 85 8.25 -4.25 4.68
CA SER A 85 9.45 -4.75 5.35
C SER A 85 9.26 -4.82 6.86
N GLY A 86 10.08 -5.65 7.51
CA GLY A 86 10.04 -5.88 8.96
C GLY A 86 8.81 -6.66 9.43
N GLU A 87 8.72 -6.87 10.75
CA GLU A 87 7.70 -7.70 11.39
C GLU A 87 6.28 -7.15 11.17
N LYS A 88 6.11 -5.83 11.20
CA LYS A 88 4.82 -5.18 10.95
C LYS A 88 4.37 -5.35 9.49
N GLY A 89 5.30 -5.35 8.54
CA GLY A 89 5.02 -5.66 7.14
C GLY A 89 4.54 -7.10 6.96
N VAL A 90 5.22 -8.06 7.59
CA VAL A 90 4.83 -9.49 7.58
C VAL A 90 3.45 -9.70 8.22
N TYR A 91 3.17 -9.04 9.34
CA TYR A 91 1.86 -9.04 9.98
C TYR A 91 0.78 -8.50 9.04
N TYR A 92 1.01 -7.31 8.45
CA TYR A 92 0.06 -6.68 7.54
C TYR A 92 -0.22 -7.54 6.32
N LYS A 93 0.81 -8.13 5.71
CA LYS A 93 0.69 -9.11 4.64
C LYS A 93 -0.23 -10.27 5.05
N SER A 94 0.05 -10.88 6.20
CA SER A 94 -0.68 -12.07 6.66
C SER A 94 -2.16 -11.76 6.88
N GLU A 95 -2.47 -10.62 7.50
CA GLU A 95 -3.85 -10.19 7.72
C GLU A 95 -4.55 -9.77 6.42
N ALA A 96 -3.84 -9.08 5.52
CA ALA A 96 -4.37 -8.73 4.21
C ALA A 96 -4.72 -10.00 3.41
N GLU A 97 -3.83 -10.99 3.37
CA GLU A 97 -4.06 -12.27 2.69
C GLU A 97 -5.22 -13.06 3.32
N LYS A 98 -5.36 -13.07 4.65
CA LYS A 98 -6.53 -13.67 5.32
C LYS A 98 -7.84 -12.97 4.96
N LEU A 99 -7.84 -11.64 4.91
CA LEU A 99 -9.05 -10.86 4.58
C LEU A 99 -9.46 -11.00 3.11
N LEU A 100 -8.47 -11.21 2.24
CA LEU A 100 -8.66 -11.47 0.81
C LEU A 100 -8.90 -12.96 0.51
N ALA A 101 -8.55 -13.88 1.43
CA ALA A 101 -8.82 -15.30 1.29
C ALA A 101 -10.34 -15.54 1.18
N GLY A 102 -10.74 -16.26 0.13
CA GLY A 102 -12.15 -16.51 -0.17
C GLY A 102 -12.82 -15.45 -1.04
N ILE A 103 -12.16 -14.34 -1.37
CA ILE A 103 -12.61 -13.44 -2.44
C ILE A 103 -12.21 -14.06 -3.77
N LYS A 104 -13.17 -14.67 -4.48
CA LYS A 104 -12.96 -15.13 -5.86
C LYS A 104 -12.59 -13.94 -6.75
N SER A 105 -11.56 -14.11 -7.57
CA SER A 105 -10.99 -13.16 -8.53
C SER A 105 -11.90 -12.80 -9.71
N GLU A 106 -13.19 -13.10 -9.66
CA GLU A 106 -14.12 -12.84 -10.77
C GLU A 106 -14.56 -11.37 -10.75
N GLY A 107 -13.88 -10.55 -11.57
CA GLY A 107 -14.42 -9.28 -12.07
C GLY A 107 -14.04 -7.98 -11.36
N ARG A 108 -13.00 -7.94 -10.51
CA ARG A 108 -12.59 -6.68 -9.83
C ARG A 108 -11.34 -6.05 -10.43
N THR A 109 -11.44 -4.75 -10.70
CA THR A 109 -10.37 -3.85 -11.14
C THR A 109 -9.32 -3.67 -10.03
N SER A 110 -8.07 -3.96 -10.36
CA SER A 110 -6.90 -3.62 -9.52
C SER A 110 -6.40 -2.23 -9.89
N TYR A 111 -5.91 -1.45 -8.91
CA TYR A 111 -5.19 -0.20 -9.22
C TYR A 111 -3.75 -0.45 -9.65
N THR A 112 -3.28 -1.66 -9.40
CA THR A 112 -1.99 -2.17 -9.84
C THR A 112 -2.23 -3.17 -10.97
N MET A 113 -1.22 -3.46 -11.80
CA MET A 113 -1.40 -4.14 -13.10
C MET A 113 -2.35 -5.35 -13.07
#